data_AF-K4CT90-F1
#
_entry.id   AF-K4CT90-F1
#
_cell.length_a   1.000
_cell.length_b   1.000
_cell.length_c   1.000
_cell.angle_alpha   90.00
_cell.angle_beta   90.00
_cell.angle_gamma   90.00
#
_symmetry.space_group_name_H-M   'P 1'
#
loop_
_entity.id
_entity.type
_entity.pdbx_description
1 polymer ?
#
loop_
_entity_poly.entity_id
_entity_poly.type
_entity_poly.pdbx_seq_one_letter_code
_entity_poly.pdbx_strand_id
1 'polypeptide(L)'
;MVYPWIVLAYSLLLLWGPEAQGDFTRWCQLGGLWTFVALHGAFGLIGFMLRQFELARSVQLRPYNAIAFSGPIAVFVSVFLIYPLGQSGWFFAPSFGVAAIFRFILFFQGFHNWTLNPFHMMGVAGVLGGCFAMRHSWCYRRKYFI
;
A
#
# COMPACT_ATOMS: atom_id res chain seq x y z
N MET A 1 -8.73 10.11 7.68
CA MET A 1 -7.77 9.81 8.76
C MET A 1 -6.74 10.92 8.85
N VAL A 2 -6.43 11.41 10.05
CA VAL A 2 -5.45 12.50 10.26
C VAL A 2 -4.03 11.93 10.22
N TYR A 3 -3.13 12.57 9.48
CA TYR A 3 -1.71 12.21 9.39
C TYR A 3 -0.93 12.70 10.62
N PRO A 4 0.20 12.07 10.95
CA PRO A 4 1.13 12.61 11.93
C PRO A 4 1.57 14.01 11.53
N TRP A 5 1.66 14.91 12.51
CA TRP A 5 2.18 16.26 12.31
C TRP A 5 3.62 16.22 11.78
N ILE A 6 4.01 17.19 10.94
CA ILE A 6 5.34 17.22 10.33
C ILE A 6 6.48 17.23 11.36
N VAL A 7 6.23 17.83 12.54
CA VAL A 7 7.17 17.87 13.68
C VAL A 7 7.48 16.49 14.27
N LEU A 8 6.59 15.51 14.04
CA LEU A 8 6.79 14.12 14.51
C LEU A 8 7.71 13.33 13.57
N ALA A 9 8.06 13.88 12.39
CA ALA A 9 8.95 13.29 11.41
C ALA A 9 8.65 11.78 11.16
N TYR A 10 9.53 10.90 11.63
CA TYR A 10 9.47 9.45 11.46
C TYR A 10 9.08 8.69 12.73
N SER A 11 8.59 9.38 13.77
CA SER A 11 8.17 8.71 15.00
C SER A 11 7.21 7.56 14.68
N LEU A 12 7.46 6.39 15.27
CA LEU A 12 6.55 5.25 15.18
C LEU A 12 5.19 5.59 15.80
N LEU A 13 5.15 6.62 16.65
CA LEU A 13 3.95 7.14 17.30
C LEU A 13 3.21 5.99 17.99
N LEU A 14 3.95 5.23 18.81
CA LEU A 14 3.39 4.14 19.60
C LEU A 14 2.49 4.74 20.68
N LEU A 15 1.39 4.06 21.02
CA LEU A 15 0.46 4.54 22.06
C LEU A 15 1.18 4.72 23.41
N TRP A 16 2.11 3.83 23.74
CA TRP A 16 2.97 3.89 24.91
C TRP A 16 4.27 4.68 24.69
N GLY A 17 4.41 5.34 23.53
CA GLY A 17 5.57 6.17 23.20
C GLY A 17 5.59 7.50 23.97
N PRO A 18 6.72 8.22 23.95
CA PRO A 18 6.86 9.50 24.65
C PRO A 18 5.91 10.59 24.14
N GLU A 19 5.41 10.46 22.91
CA GLU A 19 4.50 11.40 22.27
C GLU A 19 3.06 11.28 22.78
N ALA A 20 2.61 10.09 23.18
CA ALA A 20 1.24 9.85 23.62
C ALA A 20 1.14 9.48 25.10
N GLN A 21 2.17 8.84 25.68
CA GLN A 21 2.27 8.48 27.10
C GLN A 21 1.06 7.67 27.60
N GLY A 22 0.48 6.84 26.73
CA GLY A 22 -0.71 6.03 27.04
C GLY A 22 -2.05 6.75 26.89
N ASP A 23 -2.06 8.06 26.61
CA ASP A 23 -3.31 8.79 26.35
C ASP A 23 -3.80 8.54 24.92
N PHE A 24 -4.89 7.78 24.82
CA PHE A 24 -5.51 7.41 23.54
C PHE A 24 -6.10 8.59 22.77
N THR A 25 -6.72 9.56 23.45
CA THR A 25 -7.33 10.72 22.78
C THR A 25 -6.23 11.58 22.18
N ARG A 26 -5.16 11.83 22.95
CA ARG A 26 -3.98 12.54 22.46
C ARG A 26 -3.32 11.80 21.31
N TRP A 27 -3.15 10.48 21.42
CA TRP A 27 -2.59 9.66 20.35
C TRP A 27 -3.38 9.77 19.03
N CYS A 28 -4.71 9.74 19.11
CA CYS A 28 -5.59 9.94 17.96
C CYS A 28 -5.41 11.33 17.32
N GLN A 29 -5.35 12.38 18.15
CA GLN A 29 -5.15 13.76 17.70
C GLN A 29 -3.78 14.00 17.06
N LEU A 30 -2.76 13.26 17.52
CA LEU A 30 -1.41 13.31 16.95
C LEU A 30 -1.29 12.55 15.62
N GLY A 31 -2.35 11.85 15.17
CA GLY A 31 -2.32 11.05 13.96
C GLY A 31 -1.76 9.63 14.15
N GLY A 32 -1.68 9.14 15.39
CA GLY A 32 -1.14 7.81 15.71
C GLY A 32 -1.87 6.64 15.05
N LEU A 33 -3.15 6.82 14.75
CA LEU A 33 -3.89 5.83 13.97
C LEU A 33 -3.21 5.55 12.62
N TRP A 34 -2.59 6.56 11.99
CA TRP A 34 -1.97 6.40 10.66
C TRP A 34 -0.81 5.40 10.71
N THR A 35 0.12 5.56 11.66
CA THR A 35 1.25 4.64 11.83
C THR A 35 0.76 3.26 12.27
N PHE A 36 -0.27 3.21 13.12
CA PHE A 36 -0.91 1.95 13.49
C PHE A 36 -1.42 1.17 12.27
N VAL A 37 -2.21 1.80 11.40
CA VAL A 37 -2.76 1.15 10.20
C VAL A 37 -1.65 0.82 9.20
N ALA A 38 -0.68 1.71 8.99
CA ALA A 38 0.43 1.45 8.05
C ALA A 38 1.28 0.25 8.50
N LEU A 39 1.66 0.18 9.77
CA LEU A 39 2.50 -0.89 10.30
C LEU A 39 1.74 -2.22 10.43
N HIS A 40 0.54 -2.22 11.01
CA HIS A 40 -0.29 -3.43 11.08
C HIS A 40 -0.70 -3.91 9.69
N GLY A 41 -0.95 -2.98 8.76
CA GLY A 41 -1.20 -3.30 7.35
C GLY A 41 0.00 -3.99 6.70
N ALA A 42 1.22 -3.50 6.91
CA ALA A 42 2.44 -4.15 6.41
C ALA A 42 2.59 -5.58 6.95
N PHE A 43 2.46 -5.78 8.26
CA PHE A 43 2.51 -7.12 8.87
C PHE A 43 1.36 -8.01 8.42
N GLY A 44 0.17 -7.46 8.24
CA GLY A 44 -0.99 -8.16 7.70
C GLY A 44 -0.77 -8.66 6.27
N LEU A 45 -0.14 -7.86 5.41
CA LEU A 45 0.23 -8.26 4.06
C LEU A 45 1.28 -9.37 4.05
N ILE A 46 2.29 -9.29 4.92
CA ILE A 46 3.29 -10.35 5.10
C ILE A 46 2.61 -11.65 5.57
N GLY A 47 1.75 -11.56 6.59
CA GLY A 47 0.98 -12.70 7.10
C GLY A 47 0.08 -13.31 6.03
N PHE A 48 -0.54 -12.49 5.17
CA PHE A 48 -1.36 -12.98 4.06
C PHE A 48 -0.53 -13.73 3.01
N MET A 49 0.65 -13.22 2.64
CA MET A 49 1.55 -13.91 1.72
C MET A 49 2.04 -15.24 2.31
N LEU A 50 2.41 -15.25 3.59
CA LEU A 50 2.80 -16.47 4.30
C LEU A 50 1.67 -17.49 4.33
N ARG A 51 0.43 -17.06 4.58
CA ARG A 51 -0.75 -17.91 4.51
C ARG A 51 -0.94 -18.49 3.10
N GLN A 52 -0.71 -17.73 2.03
CA GLN A 52 -0.78 -18.26 0.67
C GLN A 52 0.28 -19.34 0.40
N PHE A 53 1.49 -19.19 0.94
CA PHE A 53 2.53 -20.23 0.87
C PHE A 53 2.16 -21.47 1.67
N GLU A 54 1.65 -21.30 2.89
CA GLU A 54 1.22 -22.39 3.74
C GLU A 54 0.12 -23.20 3.07
N LEU A 55 -0.93 -22.54 2.57
CA LEU A 55 -2.01 -23.18 1.84
C LEU A 55 -1.50 -23.90 0.59
N ALA A 56 -0.65 -23.26 -0.22
CA ALA A 56 -0.08 -23.89 -1.40
C ALA A 56 0.72 -25.15 -1.04
N ARG A 57 1.47 -25.14 0.06
CA ARG A 57 2.17 -26.32 0.57
C ARG A 57 1.21 -27.41 1.05
N SER A 58 0.17 -27.05 1.81
CA SER A 58 -0.82 -28.00 2.33
C SER A 58 -1.60 -28.72 1.23
N VAL A 59 -1.90 -28.04 0.12
CA VAL A 59 -2.58 -28.64 -1.04
C VAL A 59 -1.62 -29.06 -2.18
N GLN A 60 -0.30 -29.03 -1.94
CA GLN A 60 0.75 -29.38 -2.90
C GLN A 60 0.66 -28.65 -4.25
N LEU A 61 0.14 -27.42 -4.24
CA LEU A 61 0.12 -26.54 -5.40
C LEU A 61 1.43 -25.76 -5.51
N ARG A 62 1.77 -25.38 -6.74
CA ARG A 62 2.88 -24.44 -6.98
C ARG A 62 2.48 -23.04 -6.43
N PRO A 63 3.35 -22.36 -5.68
CA PRO A 63 2.99 -21.15 -4.94
C PRO A 63 2.96 -19.87 -5.80
N TYR A 64 2.52 -19.93 -7.06
CA TYR A 64 2.51 -18.77 -7.96
C TYR A 64 1.58 -17.63 -7.48
N ASN A 65 0.52 -17.97 -6.73
CA ASN A 65 -0.38 -16.95 -6.14
C ASN A 65 0.35 -16.09 -5.10
N ALA A 66 1.18 -16.73 -4.24
CA ALA A 66 1.99 -16.01 -3.26
C ALA A 66 3.05 -15.15 -3.94
N ILE A 67 3.67 -15.65 -5.01
CA ILE A 67 4.66 -14.90 -5.80
C ILE A 67 3.99 -13.68 -6.47
N ALA A 68 2.81 -13.84 -7.08
CA ALA A 68 2.07 -12.73 -7.68
C ALA A 68 1.67 -11.67 -6.65
N PHE A 69 1.40 -12.07 -5.40
CA PHE A 69 1.07 -11.16 -4.30
C PHE A 69 2.26 -10.29 -3.84
N SER A 70 3.48 -10.58 -4.28
CA SER A 70 4.63 -9.67 -4.07
C SER A 70 4.44 -8.30 -4.73
N GLY A 71 3.67 -8.20 -5.83
CA GLY A 71 3.37 -6.92 -6.49
C GLY A 71 2.66 -5.93 -5.56
N PRO A 72 1.49 -6.29 -5.00
CA PRO A 72 0.80 -5.49 -3.99
C PRO A 72 1.66 -5.12 -2.77
N ILE A 73 2.49 -6.04 -2.27
CA ILE A 73 3.41 -5.77 -1.15
C ILE A 73 4.43 -4.70 -1.55
N ALA A 74 5.04 -4.82 -2.73
CA ALA A 74 6.01 -3.86 -3.23
C ALA A 74 5.39 -2.46 -3.36
N VAL A 75 4.15 -2.34 -3.85
CA VAL A 75 3.43 -1.06 -3.94
C VAL A 75 3.16 -0.49 -2.55
N PHE A 76 2.66 -1.31 -1.61
CA PHE A 76 2.37 -0.83 -0.26
C PHE A 76 3.63 -0.34 0.47
N VAL A 77 4.70 -1.14 0.45
CA VAL A 77 5.96 -0.80 1.12
C VAL A 77 6.62 0.40 0.45
N SER A 78 6.64 0.48 -0.88
CA SER A 78 7.25 1.63 -1.57
C SER A 78 6.51 2.94 -1.31
N VAL A 79 5.18 2.94 -1.34
CA VAL A 79 4.37 4.16 -1.27
C VAL A 79 4.11 4.62 0.18
N PHE A 80 3.85 3.69 1.10
CA PHE A 80 3.49 4.03 2.48
C PHE A 80 4.68 4.01 3.46
N LEU A 81 5.80 3.34 3.12
CA LEU A 81 6.98 3.30 3.98
C LEU A 81 8.19 3.97 3.33
N ILE A 82 8.66 3.49 2.18
CA ILE A 82 9.92 3.97 1.58
C ILE A 82 9.79 5.44 1.14
N TYR A 83 8.71 5.79 0.44
CA TYR A 83 8.50 7.16 -0.04
C TYR A 83 8.57 8.20 1.09
N PRO A 84 7.74 8.12 2.15
CA PRO A 84 7.82 9.10 3.24
C PRO A 84 9.15 9.07 3.97
N LEU A 85 9.79 7.90 4.16
CA LEU A 85 11.14 7.79 4.73
C LEU A 85 12.21 8.52 3.91
N GLY A 86 12.00 8.64 2.60
CA GLY A 86 12.83 9.47 1.71
C GLY A 86 12.45 10.95 1.67
N GLN A 87 11.40 11.38 2.38
CA GLN A 87 10.96 12.77 2.48
C GLN A 87 11.43 13.38 3.82
N SER A 88 10.59 14.16 4.51
CA SER A 88 10.89 14.71 5.84
C SER A 88 9.99 14.15 6.96
N GLY A 89 9.12 13.17 6.65
CA GLY A 89 8.27 12.54 7.65
C GLY A 89 7.05 11.81 7.08
N TRP A 90 6.33 11.12 7.96
CA TRP A 90 5.07 10.42 7.62
C TRP A 90 3.99 11.34 7.05
N PHE A 91 4.09 12.65 7.29
CA PHE A 91 3.19 13.66 6.77
C PHE A 91 3.06 13.63 5.23
N PHE A 92 4.13 13.28 4.52
CA PHE A 92 4.14 13.22 3.05
C PHE A 92 3.56 11.90 2.50
N ALA A 93 3.35 10.91 3.35
CA ALA A 93 2.75 9.66 2.93
C ALA A 93 1.28 9.86 2.51
N PRO A 94 0.73 9.00 1.63
CA PRO A 94 -0.68 9.04 1.34
C PRO A 94 -1.50 8.75 2.60
N SER A 95 -2.57 9.50 2.80
CA SER A 95 -3.51 9.26 3.88
C SER A 95 -4.53 8.20 3.46
N PHE A 96 -4.98 7.39 4.42
CA PHE A 96 -6.05 6.42 4.17
C PHE A 96 -7.39 7.14 4.01
N GLY A 97 -7.81 7.34 2.76
CA GLY A 97 -9.09 7.95 2.38
C GLY A 97 -9.14 8.30 0.89
N VAL A 98 -10.32 8.21 0.28
CA VAL A 98 -10.50 8.37 -1.18
C VAL A 98 -9.97 9.72 -1.69
N ALA A 99 -10.47 10.83 -1.13
CA ALA A 99 -10.02 12.17 -1.49
C ALA A 99 -8.53 12.41 -1.20
N ALA A 100 -7.99 11.78 -0.16
CA ALA A 100 -6.59 11.92 0.21
C ALA A 100 -5.65 11.24 -0.80
N ILE A 101 -6.05 10.10 -1.38
CA ILE A 101 -5.31 9.47 -2.46
C ILE A 101 -5.32 10.33 -3.73
N PHE A 102 -6.48 10.92 -4.08
CA PHE A 102 -6.52 11.88 -5.20
C PHE A 102 -5.59 13.08 -4.98
N ARG A 103 -5.58 13.63 -3.75
CA ARG A 103 -4.65 14.70 -3.38
C ARG A 103 -3.20 14.26 -3.55
N PHE A 104 -2.85 13.04 -3.14
CA PHE A 104 -1.51 12.48 -3.27
C PHE A 104 -1.08 12.33 -4.73
N ILE A 105 -1.98 11.86 -5.61
CA ILE A 105 -1.70 11.73 -7.05
C ILE A 105 -1.41 13.10 -7.67
N LEU A 106 -2.24 14.11 -7.37
CA LEU A 106 -2.04 15.48 -7.87
C LEU A 106 -0.77 16.11 -7.31
N PHE A 107 -0.45 15.86 -6.03
CA PHE A 107 0.81 16.26 -5.42
C PHE A 107 2.01 15.65 -6.15
N PHE A 108 1.99 14.33 -6.40
CA PHE A 108 3.05 13.67 -7.15
C PHE A 108 3.22 14.21 -8.55
N GLN A 109 2.12 14.54 -9.23
CA GLN A 109 2.24 15.16 -10.54
C GLN A 109 2.85 16.57 -10.44
N GLY A 110 2.34 17.41 -9.53
CA GLY A 110 2.78 18.80 -9.40
C GLY A 110 4.22 18.97 -8.92
N PHE A 111 4.71 18.07 -8.06
CA PHE A 111 6.04 18.17 -7.46
C PHE A 111 7.07 17.19 -8.04
N HIS A 112 6.64 16.08 -8.66
CA HIS A 112 7.54 15.05 -9.18
C HIS A 112 7.38 14.78 -10.68
N ASN A 113 6.45 15.44 -11.39
CA ASN A 113 6.15 15.19 -12.80
C ASN A 113 6.01 13.68 -13.10
N TRP A 114 5.31 12.98 -12.22
CA TRP A 114 5.36 11.51 -12.15
C TRP A 114 4.91 10.80 -13.42
N THR A 115 4.03 11.41 -14.22
CA THR A 115 3.64 10.87 -15.53
C THR A 115 4.78 10.74 -16.53
N LEU A 116 5.87 11.51 -16.38
CA LEU A 116 7.06 11.43 -17.24
C LEU A 116 8.05 10.35 -16.78
N ASN A 117 7.81 9.69 -15.64
CA ASN A 117 8.71 8.65 -15.15
C ASN A 117 8.52 7.33 -15.94
N PRO A 118 9.58 6.74 -16.53
CA PRO A 118 9.46 5.52 -17.31
C PRO A 118 9.02 4.30 -16.48
N PHE A 119 9.36 4.24 -15.18
CA PHE A 119 8.87 3.19 -14.29
C PHE A 119 7.36 3.32 -14.03
N HIS A 120 6.85 4.55 -13.93
CA HIS A 120 5.40 4.77 -13.86
C HIS A 120 4.70 4.33 -15.16
N MET A 121 5.27 4.68 -16.33
CA MET A 121 4.74 4.25 -17.62
C MET A 121 4.71 2.72 -17.76
N MET A 122 5.77 2.03 -17.32
CA MET A 122 5.80 0.55 -17.29
C MET A 122 4.71 -0.02 -16.38
N GLY A 123 4.50 0.58 -15.19
CA GLY A 123 3.42 0.20 -14.28
C GLY A 123 2.03 0.37 -14.91
N VAL A 124 1.78 1.52 -15.56
CA VAL A 124 0.54 1.79 -16.29
C VAL A 124 0.30 0.76 -17.40
N ALA A 125 1.32 0.44 -18.19
CA ALA A 125 1.24 -0.59 -19.22
C ALA A 125 0.92 -1.97 -18.63
N GLY A 126 1.53 -2.34 -17.50
CA GLY A 126 1.25 -3.58 -16.79
C GLY A 126 -0.19 -3.69 -16.28
N VAL A 127 -0.71 -2.64 -15.64
CA VAL A 127 -2.09 -2.62 -15.10
C VAL A 127 -3.12 -2.64 -16.24
N LEU A 128 -2.95 -1.79 -17.27
CA LEU A 128 -3.86 -1.75 -18.42
C LEU A 128 -3.79 -3.04 -19.25
N GLY A 129 -2.61 -3.63 -19.42
CA GLY A 129 -2.42 -4.94 -20.06
C GLY A 129 -3.07 -6.07 -19.27
N GLY A 130 -3.01 -6.03 -17.93
CA GLY A 130 -3.72 -6.96 -17.04
C GLY A 130 -5.24 -6.90 -17.22
N CYS A 131 -5.81 -5.71 -17.39
CA CYS A 131 -7.23 -5.56 -17.74
C CYS A 131 -7.57 -6.24 -19.07
N PHE A 132 -6.66 -6.26 -20.05
CA PHE A 132 -6.89 -6.98 -21.31
C PHE A 132 -6.95 -8.51 -21.11
N ALA A 133 -6.30 -9.08 -20.10
CA ALA A 133 -6.45 -10.50 -19.76
C ALA A 133 -7.90 -10.86 -19.34
N MET A 134 -8.71 -9.89 -18.90
CA MET A 134 -10.14 -10.10 -18.67
C MET A 134 -10.87 -10.46 -19.96
N ARG A 135 -10.41 -9.98 -21.13
CA ARG A 135 -10.93 -10.40 -22.44
C ARG A 135 -10.67 -11.87 -22.70
N HIS A 136 -9.48 -12.36 -22.36
CA HIS A 136 -9.14 -13.78 -22.51
C HIS A 136 -10.05 -14.65 -21.62
N SER A 137 -10.22 -14.27 -20.34
CA SER A 137 -11.14 -14.95 -19.42
C SER A 137 -12.61 -14.88 -19.88
N TRP A 138 -13.07 -13.76 -20.45
CA TRP A 138 -14.43 -13.62 -20.96
C TRP A 138 -14.68 -14.47 -22.22
N CYS A 139 -13.74 -14.46 -23.17
CA CYS A 139 -13.81 -15.29 -24.37
C CYS A 139 -13.79 -16.78 -24.03
N TYR A 140 -12.96 -17.18 -23.07
CA TYR A 140 -12.94 -18.55 -22.55
C TYR A 140 -14.29 -18.90 -21.91
N ARG A 141 -14.84 -18.04 -21.03
CA ARG A 141 -16.14 -18.29 -20.39
C ARG A 141 -17.29 -18.40 -21.40
N ARG A 142 -17.27 -17.62 -22.48
CA ARG A 142 -18.28 -17.70 -23.56
C ARG A 142 -18.26 -19.00 -24.34
N LYS A 143 -17.11 -19.69 -24.44
CA LYS A 143 -16.99 -20.95 -25.20
C LYS A 143 -17.44 -22.19 -24.44
N TYR A 144 -17.56 -22.13 -23.11
CA TYR A 144 -17.90 -23.28 -22.27
C TYR A 144 -19.21 -23.12 -21.49
N PHE A 145 -19.89 -21.98 -21.61
CA PHE A 145 -21.17 -21.69 -20.95
C PHE A 145 -22.25 -21.17 -21.93
N ILE A 146 -22.02 -21.31 -23.24
CA ILE A 146 -23.00 -21.22 -24.33
C ILE A 146 -22.82 -22.49 -25.15
#